data_AF-A0A9W8DQ07-F1
#
_entry.id   AF-A0A9W8DQ07-F1
#
_cell.length_a   1.000
_cell.length_b   1.000
_cell.length_c   1.000
_cell.angle_alpha   90.00
_cell.angle_beta   90.00
_cell.angle_gamma   90.00
#
_symmetry.space_group_name_H-M   'P 1'
#
loop_
_entity.id
_entity.type
_entity.pdbx_description
1 polymer ?
#
loop_
_entity_poly.entity_id
_entity_poly.type
_entity_poly.pdbx_seq_one_letter_code
_entity_poly.pdbx_strand_id
1 'polypeptide(L)'
;MKSTSQIDAIKDIEEKCNKLIALIKDVHNSPKEKLSEITFSEISTLFLNLRQVNEHIQNELSDETKRVNNAKAEYERLKLRMENMVAEKPYLESEIKKMREIDMVFVDIPGMSVDLFNEMAPKELSAAQDPRQLKINQLKFELEQRKILVREIESARRHQRTLLEQKRKNYETLNGIHKRITNYIKSADSIKETLQAANPSHATSNETPAIEL
;
A
#
# COMPACT_ATOMS: atom_id res chain seq x y z
N MET A 1 27.11 39.24 32.37
CA MET A 1 28.39 39.15 33.13
C MET A 1 29.61 39.59 32.31
N LYS A 2 29.73 39.28 31.00
CA LYS A 2 30.85 39.78 30.16
C LYS A 2 30.88 41.31 29.95
N SER A 3 29.72 41.96 29.87
CA SER A 3 29.63 43.41 29.66
C SER A 3 30.22 44.24 30.82
N THR A 4 30.11 43.76 32.05
CA THR A 4 30.69 44.42 33.24
C THR A 4 32.22 44.38 33.21
N SER A 5 32.80 43.25 32.80
CA SER A 5 34.25 43.07 32.66
C SER A 5 34.89 43.95 31.58
N GLN A 6 34.19 44.18 30.46
CA GLN A 6 34.68 45.07 29.40
C GLN A 6 34.60 46.55 29.78
N ILE A 7 33.58 46.95 30.54
CA ILE A 7 33.47 48.31 31.09
C ILE A 7 34.60 48.59 32.08
N ASP A 8 34.96 47.61 32.91
CA ASP A 8 36.07 47.73 33.86
C ASP A 8 37.43 47.79 33.15
N ALA A 9 37.61 47.04 32.04
CA ALA A 9 38.81 47.13 31.21
C ALA A 9 38.94 48.49 30.50
N ILE A 10 37.84 49.09 30.04
CA ILE A 10 37.85 50.43 29.44
C ILE A 10 38.24 51.49 30.47
N LYS A 11 37.71 51.39 31.70
CA LYS A 11 38.09 52.30 32.80
C LYS A 11 39.56 52.17 33.18
N ASP A 12 40.11 50.95 33.19
CA ASP A 12 41.54 50.70 33.44
C ASP A 12 42.44 51.28 32.33
N ILE A 13 41.99 51.22 31.06
CA ILE A 13 42.68 51.89 29.94
C ILE A 13 42.64 53.41 30.10
N GLU A 14 41.48 53.99 30.43
CA GLU A 14 41.35 55.44 30.67
C GLU A 14 42.26 55.91 31.80
N GLU A 15 42.34 55.17 32.90
CA GLU A 15 43.22 55.49 34.04
C GLU A 15 44.70 55.44 33.64
N LYS A 16 45.12 54.42 32.88
CA LYS A 16 46.50 54.28 32.39
C LYS A 16 46.87 55.36 31.36
N CYS A 17 45.98 55.72 30.46
CA CYS A 17 46.15 56.82 29.51
C CYS A 17 46.27 58.17 30.23
N ASN A 18 45.45 58.42 31.23
CA ASN A 18 45.52 59.65 32.03
C ASN A 18 46.84 59.76 32.82
N LYS A 19 47.34 58.65 33.39
CA LYS A 19 48.67 58.59 34.03
C LYS A 19 49.81 58.86 33.04
N LEU A 20 49.73 58.30 31.82
CA LEU A 20 50.70 58.55 30.75
C LEU A 20 50.71 60.03 30.35
N ILE A 21 49.55 60.65 30.18
CA ILE A 21 49.41 62.08 29.83
C ILE A 21 49.99 62.98 30.93
N ALA A 22 49.79 62.63 32.20
CA ALA A 22 50.37 63.35 33.33
C ALA A 22 51.91 63.27 33.33
N LEU A 23 52.47 62.06 33.21
CA LEU A 23 53.93 61.86 33.13
C LEU A 23 54.56 62.59 31.94
N ILE A 24 53.93 62.58 30.77
CA ILE A 24 54.42 63.29 29.58
C ILE A 24 54.43 64.81 29.81
N LYS A 25 53.42 65.36 30.50
CA LYS A 25 53.38 66.79 30.86
C LYS A 25 54.47 67.16 31.87
N ASP A 26 54.74 66.30 32.85
CA ASP A 26 55.76 66.53 33.88
C ASP A 26 57.18 66.47 33.29
N VAL A 27 57.40 65.57 32.33
CA VAL A 27 58.62 65.45 31.51
C VAL A 27 58.82 66.68 30.63
N HIS A 28 57.75 67.24 30.06
CA HIS A 28 57.81 68.42 29.19
C HIS A 28 58.14 69.71 29.97
N ASN A 29 57.67 69.82 31.21
CA ASN A 29 57.83 71.01 32.05
C ASN A 29 59.13 71.01 32.90
N SER A 30 59.88 69.90 32.95
CA SER A 30 61.10 69.76 33.76
C SER A 30 62.40 69.95 32.96
N PRO A 31 63.47 70.53 33.55
CA PRO A 31 64.77 70.68 32.89
C PRO A 31 65.45 69.34 32.62
N LYS A 32 66.06 69.21 31.43
CA LYS A 32 66.53 67.96 30.78
C LYS A 32 67.51 67.08 31.57
N GLU A 33 68.08 67.55 32.69
CA GLU A 33 69.18 66.89 33.42
C GLU A 33 68.76 66.03 34.62
N LYS A 34 67.48 66.05 35.05
CA LYS A 34 66.94 65.17 36.12
C LYS A 34 65.86 64.20 35.64
N LEU A 35 65.65 64.10 34.33
CA LEU A 35 64.75 63.13 33.69
C LEU A 35 65.41 61.74 33.70
N SER A 36 65.49 61.19 34.91
CA SER A 36 66.02 59.88 35.24
C SER A 36 65.44 58.80 34.34
N GLU A 37 66.25 57.79 34.00
CA GLU A 37 65.84 56.53 33.36
C GLU A 37 64.55 55.92 33.93
N ILE A 38 64.24 56.21 35.21
CA ILE A 38 63.02 55.84 35.93
C ILE A 38 61.75 56.34 35.22
N THR A 39 61.68 57.60 34.78
CA THR A 39 60.47 58.13 34.10
C THR A 39 60.30 57.54 32.70
N PHE A 40 61.40 57.24 32.01
CA PHE A 40 61.35 56.56 30.71
C PHE A 40 60.90 55.11 30.86
N SER A 41 61.39 54.40 31.89
CA SER A 41 60.96 53.05 32.25
C SER A 41 59.46 53.01 32.55
N GLU A 42 58.94 53.95 33.36
CA GLU A 42 57.52 54.05 33.68
C GLU A 42 56.65 54.30 32.44
N ILE A 43 57.08 55.20 31.55
CA ILE A 43 56.39 55.46 30.27
C ILE A 43 56.41 54.21 29.38
N SER A 44 57.55 53.52 29.26
CA SER A 44 57.66 52.28 28.48
C SER A 44 56.77 51.17 29.04
N THR A 45 56.70 51.00 30.36
CA THR A 45 55.83 49.97 30.97
C THR A 45 54.35 50.26 30.71
N LEU A 46 53.91 51.53 30.81
CA LEU A 46 52.54 51.94 30.47
C LEU A 46 52.22 51.67 28.99
N PHE A 47 53.15 51.97 28.08
CA PHE A 47 52.98 51.70 26.66
C PHE A 47 52.88 50.20 26.33
N LEU A 48 53.70 49.37 26.97
CA LEU A 48 53.65 47.91 26.84
C LEU A 48 52.31 47.36 27.36
N ASN A 49 51.82 47.87 28.49
CA ASN A 49 50.53 47.49 29.04
C ASN A 49 49.37 47.87 28.11
N LEU A 50 49.37 49.09 27.55
CA LEU A 50 48.35 49.52 26.59
C LEU A 50 48.37 48.66 25.32
N ARG A 51 49.57 48.33 24.83
CA ARG A 51 49.73 47.42 23.69
C ARG A 51 49.16 46.03 23.98
N GLN A 52 49.47 45.45 25.14
CA GLN A 52 48.95 44.15 25.55
C GLN A 52 47.42 44.15 25.64
N VAL A 53 46.83 45.18 26.22
CA VAL A 53 45.37 45.30 26.32
C VAL A 53 44.73 45.46 24.93
N ASN A 54 45.34 46.24 24.03
CA ASN A 54 44.85 46.36 22.65
C ASN A 54 44.94 45.03 21.89
N GLU A 55 46.06 44.30 22.00
CA GLU A 55 46.21 42.97 21.41
C GLU A 55 45.16 41.99 21.98
N HIS A 56 44.87 42.06 23.28
CA HIS A 56 43.83 41.26 23.91
C HIS A 56 42.44 41.57 23.35
N ILE A 57 42.05 42.84 23.24
CA ILE A 57 40.75 43.26 22.67
C ILE A 57 40.61 42.82 21.21
N GLN A 58 41.66 42.97 20.40
CA GLN A 58 41.64 42.54 19.01
C GLN A 58 41.46 41.02 18.88
N ASN A 59 42.09 40.24 19.76
CA ASN A 59 41.90 38.79 19.82
C ASN A 59 40.48 38.41 20.26
N GLU A 60 39.94 39.04 21.30
CA GLU A 60 38.57 38.81 21.74
C GLU A 60 37.55 39.17 20.65
N LEU A 61 37.74 40.29 19.96
CA LEU A 61 36.89 40.71 18.86
C LEU A 61 36.94 39.73 17.69
N SER A 62 38.14 39.25 17.35
CA SER A 62 38.34 38.22 16.33
C SER A 62 37.61 36.92 16.70
N ASP A 63 37.69 36.50 17.97
CA ASP A 63 37.06 35.27 18.44
C ASP A 63 35.53 35.39 18.52
N GLU A 64 34.99 36.52 18.98
CA GLU A 64 33.54 36.73 18.97
C GLU A 64 33.01 36.85 17.53
N THR A 65 33.77 37.48 16.62
CA THR A 65 33.43 37.54 15.19
C THR A 65 33.36 36.13 14.58
N LYS A 66 34.35 35.27 14.87
CA LYS A 66 34.31 33.85 14.46
C LYS A 66 33.10 33.13 15.05
N ARG A 67 32.80 33.36 16.35
CA ARG A 67 31.66 32.74 17.02
C ARG A 67 30.33 33.11 16.37
N VAL A 68 30.13 34.40 16.07
CA VAL A 68 28.93 34.91 15.39
C VAL A 68 28.84 34.35 13.97
N ASN A 69 29.95 34.32 13.22
CA ASN A 69 29.97 33.77 11.87
C ASN A 69 29.64 32.27 11.85
N ASN A 70 30.17 31.51 12.81
CA ASN A 70 29.85 30.08 12.95
C ASN A 70 28.37 29.88 13.28
N ALA A 71 27.83 30.64 14.23
CA ALA A 71 26.41 30.58 14.58
C ALA A 71 25.51 30.95 13.40
N LYS A 72 25.90 31.95 12.60
CA LYS A 72 25.19 32.33 11.38
C LYS A 72 25.23 31.23 10.32
N ALA A 73 26.39 30.60 10.11
CA ALA A 73 26.51 29.49 9.16
C ALA A 73 25.64 28.29 9.56
N GLU A 74 25.61 27.97 10.85
CA GLU A 74 24.74 26.92 11.41
C GLU A 74 23.25 27.26 11.23
N TYR A 75 22.88 28.52 11.47
CA TYR A 75 21.52 29.00 11.24
C TYR A 75 21.12 28.88 9.77
N GLU A 76 21.95 29.33 8.83
CA GLU A 76 21.66 29.23 7.39
C GLU A 76 21.54 27.77 6.94
N ARG A 77 22.39 26.88 7.47
CA ARG A 77 22.29 25.44 7.21
C ARG A 77 20.96 24.87 7.69
N LEU A 78 20.52 25.23 8.90
CA LEU A 78 19.27 24.75 9.46
C LEU A 78 18.05 25.32 8.72
N LYS A 79 18.13 26.60 8.33
CA LYS A 79 17.11 27.28 7.53
C LYS A 79 16.92 26.58 6.18
N LEU A 80 18.01 26.27 5.46
CA LEU A 80 17.95 25.53 4.20
C LEU A 80 17.32 24.14 4.39
N ARG A 81 17.67 23.43 5.49
CA ARG A 81 17.05 22.14 5.80
C ARG A 81 15.54 22.28 6.05
N MET A 82 15.13 23.31 6.76
CA MET A 82 13.72 23.59 7.01
C MET A 82 12.98 23.88 5.70
N GLU A 83 13.54 24.72 4.83
CA GLU A 83 12.96 25.05 3.51
C GLU A 83 12.77 23.79 2.65
N ASN A 84 13.76 22.89 2.64
CA ASN A 84 13.65 21.60 1.95
C ASN A 84 12.50 20.75 2.49
N MET A 85 12.36 20.64 3.82
CA MET A 85 11.29 19.86 4.45
C MET A 85 9.91 20.47 4.18
N VAL A 86 9.80 21.80 4.15
CA VAL A 86 8.55 22.51 3.82
C VAL A 86 8.14 22.25 2.36
N ALA A 87 9.10 22.13 1.44
CA ALA A 87 8.81 21.78 0.05
C ALA A 87 8.47 20.29 -0.13
N GLU A 88 9.12 19.39 0.60
CA GLU A 88 8.94 17.94 0.49
C GLU A 88 7.58 17.49 1.05
N LYS A 89 7.13 18.06 2.16
CA LYS A 89 5.84 17.70 2.79
C LYS A 89 4.65 17.73 1.82
N PRO A 90 4.32 18.85 1.13
CA PRO A 90 3.18 18.89 0.23
C PRO A 90 3.36 17.97 -0.98
N TYR A 91 4.60 17.77 -1.45
CA TYR A 91 4.90 16.81 -2.51
C TYR A 91 4.51 15.39 -2.08
N LEU A 92 4.97 14.95 -0.90
CA LEU A 92 4.63 13.64 -0.35
C LEU A 92 3.13 13.50 -0.06
N GLU A 93 2.49 14.53 0.49
CA GLU A 93 1.02 14.53 0.71
C GLU A 93 0.26 14.38 -0.60
N SER A 94 0.71 15.07 -1.66
CA SER A 94 0.11 14.94 -3.00
C SER A 94 0.29 13.53 -3.56
N GLU A 95 1.45 12.92 -3.34
CA GLU A 95 1.74 11.58 -3.83
C GLU A 95 0.96 10.50 -3.06
N ILE A 96 0.84 10.65 -1.74
CA ILE A 96 -0.04 9.80 -0.91
C ILE A 96 -1.49 9.91 -1.38
N LYS A 97 -1.95 11.12 -1.71
CA LYS A 97 -3.32 11.32 -2.21
C LYS A 97 -3.52 10.60 -3.54
N LYS A 98 -2.60 10.74 -4.50
CA LYS A 98 -2.64 10.00 -5.77
C LYS A 98 -2.65 8.50 -5.53
N MET A 99 -1.78 7.99 -4.66
CA MET A 99 -1.72 6.56 -4.34
C MET A 99 -3.00 6.04 -3.66
N ARG A 100 -3.70 6.87 -2.88
CA ARG A 100 -5.01 6.53 -2.31
C ARG A 100 -6.14 6.58 -3.33
N GLU A 101 -6.07 7.49 -4.29
CA GLU A 101 -7.02 7.62 -5.40
C GLU A 101 -6.85 6.52 -6.47
N ILE A 102 -5.69 5.84 -6.49
CA ILE A 102 -5.57 4.57 -7.20
C ILE A 102 -6.43 3.57 -6.42
N ASP A 103 -7.71 3.52 -6.77
CA ASP A 103 -8.59 2.43 -6.40
C ASP A 103 -7.90 1.15 -6.84
N MET A 104 -7.39 0.40 -5.86
CA MET A 104 -6.93 -0.95 -6.12
C MET A 104 -8.15 -1.69 -6.68
N VAL A 105 -8.14 -1.94 -7.98
CA VAL A 105 -9.19 -2.59 -8.81
C VAL A 105 -9.75 -3.91 -8.22
N PHE A 106 -9.18 -4.38 -7.12
CA PHE A 106 -9.50 -5.62 -6.42
C PHE A 106 -10.47 -5.48 -5.23
N VAL A 107 -10.88 -4.28 -4.83
CA VAL A 107 -11.70 -4.09 -3.62
C VAL A 107 -13.14 -4.57 -3.81
N ASP A 108 -13.72 -4.41 -5.01
CA ASP A 108 -15.15 -4.70 -5.26
C ASP A 108 -15.38 -5.91 -6.17
N ILE A 109 -14.61 -6.99 -6.00
CA ILE A 109 -14.98 -8.26 -6.63
C ILE A 109 -16.17 -8.85 -5.86
N PRO A 110 -17.36 -9.00 -6.47
CA PRO A 110 -18.47 -9.70 -5.83
C PRO A 110 -18.03 -11.15 -5.59
N GLY A 111 -17.83 -11.50 -4.33
CA GLY A 111 -17.38 -12.81 -3.88
C GLY A 111 -18.32 -13.40 -2.84
N MET A 112 -18.03 -14.64 -2.44
CA MET A 112 -18.75 -15.34 -1.38
C MET A 112 -18.81 -14.50 -0.07
N SER A 113 -19.98 -14.49 0.58
CA SER A 113 -20.12 -13.88 1.92
C SER A 113 -19.17 -14.54 2.92
N VAL A 114 -18.66 -13.77 3.87
CA VAL A 114 -17.77 -14.26 4.94
C VAL A 114 -18.43 -15.37 5.74
N ASP A 115 -19.75 -15.30 5.95
CA ASP A 115 -20.52 -16.29 6.70
C ASP A 115 -20.53 -17.65 5.98
N LEU A 116 -20.84 -17.64 4.68
CA LEU A 116 -20.82 -18.85 3.85
C LEU A 116 -19.41 -19.43 3.73
N PHE A 117 -18.38 -18.58 3.68
CA PHE A 117 -17.00 -19.04 3.67
C PHE A 117 -16.61 -19.74 4.97
N ASN A 118 -17.02 -19.22 6.12
CA ASN A 118 -16.71 -19.83 7.41
C ASN A 118 -17.40 -21.18 7.63
N GLU A 119 -18.57 -21.38 7.01
CA GLU A 119 -19.32 -22.64 7.06
C GLU A 119 -18.77 -23.69 6.10
N MET A 120 -18.40 -23.30 4.88
CA MET A 120 -18.02 -24.23 3.81
C MET A 120 -16.53 -24.50 3.70
N ALA A 121 -15.68 -23.55 4.12
CA ALA A 121 -14.24 -23.69 4.00
C ALA A 121 -13.63 -24.47 5.17
N PRO A 122 -12.52 -25.20 4.95
CA PRO A 122 -11.76 -25.81 6.03
C PRO A 122 -11.32 -24.79 7.07
N LYS A 123 -11.39 -25.17 8.36
CA LYS A 123 -11.05 -24.28 9.50
C LYS A 123 -9.64 -23.68 9.42
N GLU A 124 -8.72 -24.35 8.74
CA GLU A 124 -7.35 -23.86 8.51
C GLU A 124 -7.30 -22.60 7.63
N LEU A 125 -8.24 -22.44 6.69
CA LEU A 125 -8.33 -21.28 5.81
C LEU A 125 -9.15 -20.14 6.42
N SER A 126 -10.11 -20.45 7.30
CA SER A 126 -10.97 -19.46 7.95
C SER A 126 -10.40 -18.84 9.23
N ALA A 127 -9.38 -19.45 9.83
CA ALA A 127 -8.75 -18.96 11.06
C ALA A 127 -7.63 -17.92 10.85
N ALA A 128 -7.52 -17.31 9.66
CA ALA A 128 -6.50 -16.30 9.40
C ALA A 128 -6.76 -15.01 10.20
N GLN A 129 -5.78 -14.54 10.99
CA GLN A 129 -5.93 -13.33 11.80
C GLN A 129 -5.85 -12.03 11.00
N ASP A 130 -5.17 -12.03 9.85
CA ASP A 130 -5.07 -10.86 8.98
C ASP A 130 -6.28 -10.80 8.01
N PRO A 131 -7.08 -9.73 8.03
CA PRO A 131 -8.20 -9.54 7.10
C PRO A 131 -7.81 -9.68 5.62
N ARG A 132 -6.61 -9.24 5.23
CA ARG A 132 -6.13 -9.37 3.85
C ARG A 132 -5.91 -10.82 3.49
N GLN A 133 -5.30 -11.58 4.39
CA GLN A 133 -5.04 -12.99 4.19
C GLN A 133 -6.36 -13.78 4.14
N LEU A 134 -7.34 -13.41 4.96
CA LEU A 134 -8.69 -13.99 4.92
C LEU A 134 -9.35 -13.77 3.56
N LYS A 135 -9.29 -12.56 2.99
CA LYS A 135 -9.85 -12.27 1.66
C LYS A 135 -9.15 -13.06 0.56
N ILE A 136 -7.83 -13.23 0.63
CA ILE A 136 -7.08 -14.07 -0.32
C ILE A 136 -7.53 -15.54 -0.21
N ASN A 137 -7.68 -16.04 1.00
CA ASN A 137 -8.14 -17.41 1.25
C ASN A 137 -9.57 -17.63 0.72
N GLN A 138 -10.47 -16.66 0.91
CA GLN A 138 -11.81 -16.64 0.34
C GLN A 138 -11.78 -16.76 -1.20
N LEU A 139 -11.00 -15.91 -1.86
CA LEU A 139 -10.89 -15.91 -3.33
C LEU A 139 -10.32 -17.22 -3.86
N LYS A 140 -9.32 -17.79 -3.18
CA LYS A 140 -8.74 -19.10 -3.56
C LYS A 140 -9.76 -20.22 -3.42
N PHE A 141 -10.49 -20.26 -2.31
CA PHE A 141 -11.52 -21.26 -2.08
C PHE A 141 -12.62 -21.15 -3.13
N GLU A 142 -13.12 -19.95 -3.39
CA GLU A 142 -14.16 -19.73 -4.40
C GLU A 142 -13.69 -20.18 -5.80
N LEU A 143 -12.44 -19.89 -6.16
CA LEU A 143 -11.86 -20.32 -7.42
C LEU A 143 -11.82 -21.85 -7.54
N GLU A 144 -11.45 -22.56 -6.48
CA GLU A 144 -11.47 -24.03 -6.47
C GLU A 144 -12.90 -24.58 -6.54
N GLN A 145 -13.86 -23.99 -5.83
CA GLN A 145 -15.27 -24.36 -5.92
C GLN A 145 -15.81 -24.16 -7.34
N ARG A 146 -15.49 -23.05 -8.00
CA ARG A 146 -15.86 -22.79 -9.40
C ARG A 146 -15.25 -23.85 -10.34
N LYS A 147 -13.99 -24.26 -10.13
CA LYS A 147 -13.37 -25.35 -10.91
C LYS A 147 -14.05 -26.70 -10.70
N ILE A 148 -14.51 -27.01 -9.49
CA ILE A 148 -15.26 -28.24 -9.20
C ILE A 148 -16.60 -28.20 -9.93
N LEU A 149 -17.36 -27.11 -9.80
CA LEU A 149 -18.65 -26.93 -10.45
C LEU A 149 -18.57 -27.04 -11.98
N VAL A 150 -17.54 -26.45 -12.60
CA VAL A 150 -17.33 -26.58 -14.05
C VAL A 150 -17.14 -28.05 -14.45
N ARG A 151 -16.34 -28.81 -13.70
CA ARG A 151 -16.13 -30.25 -13.97
C ARG A 151 -17.42 -31.05 -13.80
N GLU A 152 -18.22 -30.74 -12.78
CA GLU A 152 -19.52 -31.40 -12.56
C GLU A 152 -20.52 -31.09 -13.68
N ILE A 153 -20.61 -29.83 -14.11
CA ILE A 153 -21.46 -29.42 -15.25
C ILE A 153 -21.04 -30.16 -16.51
N GLU A 154 -19.73 -30.25 -16.78
CA GLU A 154 -19.22 -30.98 -17.94
C GLU A 154 -19.55 -32.48 -17.87
N SER A 155 -19.39 -33.09 -16.70
CA SER A 155 -19.73 -34.50 -16.46
C SER A 155 -21.22 -34.75 -16.65
N ALA A 156 -22.08 -33.92 -16.06
CA ALA A 156 -23.53 -33.99 -16.20
C ALA A 156 -23.96 -33.82 -17.67
N ARG A 157 -23.36 -32.87 -18.40
CA ARG A 157 -23.61 -32.69 -19.85
C ARG A 157 -23.16 -33.89 -20.68
N ARG A 158 -22.07 -34.58 -20.31
CA ARG A 158 -21.66 -35.83 -20.97
C ARG A 158 -22.68 -36.93 -20.69
N HIS A 159 -23.07 -37.11 -19.43
CA HIS A 159 -24.06 -38.12 -19.05
C HIS A 159 -25.42 -37.90 -19.72
N GLN A 160 -25.90 -36.66 -19.77
CA GLN A 160 -27.12 -36.28 -20.48
C GLN A 160 -27.04 -36.65 -21.97
N ARG A 161 -25.91 -36.39 -22.64
CA ARG A 161 -25.72 -36.77 -24.06
C ARG A 161 -25.78 -38.28 -24.25
N THR A 162 -25.12 -39.05 -23.39
CA THR A 162 -25.17 -40.51 -23.43
C THR A 162 -26.59 -41.05 -23.23
N LEU A 163 -27.34 -40.52 -22.26
CA LEU A 163 -28.72 -40.91 -22.02
C LEU A 163 -29.63 -40.58 -23.21
N LEU A 164 -29.46 -39.41 -23.83
CA LEU A 164 -30.21 -39.03 -25.03
C LEU A 164 -29.89 -39.96 -26.21
N GLU A 165 -28.62 -40.35 -26.38
CA GLU A 165 -28.22 -41.31 -27.42
C GLU A 165 -28.80 -42.71 -27.17
N GLN A 166 -28.77 -43.19 -25.92
CA GLN A 166 -29.40 -44.45 -25.53
C GLN A 166 -30.91 -44.41 -25.75
N LYS A 167 -31.57 -43.32 -25.34
CA LYS A 167 -33.00 -43.08 -25.60
C LYS A 167 -33.28 -43.19 -27.10
N ARG A 168 -32.49 -42.52 -27.96
CA ARG A 168 -32.65 -42.61 -29.42
C ARG A 168 -32.54 -44.04 -29.94
N LYS A 169 -31.48 -44.77 -29.56
CA LYS A 169 -31.28 -46.19 -29.95
C LYS A 169 -32.43 -47.08 -29.48
N ASN A 170 -32.96 -46.86 -28.28
CA ASN A 170 -34.10 -47.59 -27.74
C ASN A 170 -35.40 -47.29 -28.53
N TYR A 171 -35.63 -46.03 -28.94
CA TYR A 171 -36.76 -45.70 -29.82
C TYR A 171 -36.62 -46.33 -31.21
N GLU A 172 -35.42 -46.33 -31.80
CA GLU A 172 -35.17 -46.96 -33.09
C GLU A 172 -35.42 -48.47 -33.05
N THR A 173 -34.93 -49.15 -32.01
CA THR A 173 -35.16 -50.59 -31.80
C THR A 173 -36.64 -50.90 -31.54
N LEU A 174 -37.32 -50.12 -30.68
CA LEU A 174 -38.75 -50.28 -30.41
C LEU A 174 -39.59 -50.07 -31.67
N ASN A 175 -39.31 -49.04 -32.46
CA ASN A 175 -39.97 -48.81 -33.74
C ASN A 175 -39.70 -49.96 -34.74
N GLY A 176 -38.49 -50.51 -34.74
CA GLY A 176 -38.16 -51.70 -35.54
C GLY A 176 -38.96 -52.93 -35.14
N ILE A 177 -39.10 -53.19 -33.83
CA ILE A 177 -39.93 -54.29 -33.28
C ILE A 177 -41.40 -54.06 -33.64
N HIS A 178 -41.93 -52.85 -33.44
CA HIS A 178 -43.30 -52.51 -33.78
C HIS A 178 -43.60 -52.77 -35.26
N LYS A 179 -42.72 -52.34 -36.17
CA LYS A 179 -42.85 -52.64 -37.61
C LYS A 179 -42.89 -54.15 -37.89
N ARG A 180 -42.03 -54.94 -37.24
CA ARG A 180 -42.02 -56.42 -37.39
C ARG A 180 -43.33 -57.03 -36.91
N ILE A 181 -43.82 -56.64 -35.74
CA ILE A 181 -45.10 -57.10 -35.19
C ILE A 181 -46.25 -56.76 -36.15
N THR A 182 -46.32 -55.53 -36.64
CA THR A 182 -47.35 -55.12 -37.61
C THR A 182 -47.28 -55.93 -38.89
N ASN A 183 -46.09 -56.27 -39.37
CA ASN A 183 -45.93 -57.16 -40.53
C ASN A 183 -46.39 -58.59 -40.21
N TYR A 184 -46.04 -59.14 -39.04
CA TYR A 184 -46.53 -60.45 -38.60
C TYR A 184 -48.05 -60.50 -38.50
N ILE A 185 -48.69 -59.46 -37.96
CA ILE A 185 -50.16 -59.36 -37.89
C ILE A 185 -50.74 -59.40 -39.30
N LYS A 186 -50.23 -58.57 -40.23
CA LYS A 186 -50.68 -58.57 -41.63
C LYS A 186 -50.51 -59.93 -42.31
N SER A 187 -49.37 -60.60 -42.08
CA SER A 187 -49.14 -61.94 -42.61
C SER A 187 -50.08 -62.98 -41.99
N ALA A 188 -50.35 -62.90 -40.68
CA ALA A 188 -51.29 -63.78 -40.00
C ALA A 188 -52.73 -63.56 -40.46
N ASP A 189 -53.14 -62.31 -40.68
CA ASP A 189 -54.44 -61.97 -41.26
C ASP A 189 -54.58 -62.52 -42.68
N SER A 190 -53.56 -62.39 -43.51
CA SER A 190 -53.54 -62.99 -44.85
C SER A 190 -53.63 -64.52 -44.80
N ILE A 191 -52.92 -65.18 -43.88
CA ILE A 191 -53.04 -66.63 -43.67
C ILE A 191 -54.45 -67.00 -43.22
N LYS A 192 -55.04 -66.26 -42.28
CA LYS A 192 -56.42 -66.46 -41.83
C LYS A 192 -57.41 -66.34 -42.99
N GLU A 193 -57.28 -65.32 -43.83
CA GLU A 193 -58.10 -65.15 -45.04
C GLU A 193 -57.96 -66.33 -45.99
N THR A 194 -56.74 -66.82 -46.24
CA THR A 194 -56.51 -68.00 -47.09
C THR A 194 -57.08 -69.29 -46.49
N LEU A 195 -57.00 -69.47 -45.17
CA LEU A 195 -57.58 -70.63 -44.47
C LEU A 195 -59.12 -70.58 -44.48
N GLN A 196 -59.72 -69.39 -44.35
CA GLN A 196 -61.16 -69.20 -44.48
C GLN A 196 -61.63 -69.45 -45.92
N ALA A 197 -60.85 -69.06 -46.92
CA ALA A 197 -61.12 -69.38 -48.32
C ALA A 197 -60.96 -70.87 -48.65
N ALA A 198 -60.09 -71.60 -47.92
CA ALA A 198 -59.87 -73.04 -48.09
C ALA A 198 -60.89 -73.93 -47.37
N ASN A 199 -61.73 -73.38 -46.47
CA ASN A 199 -62.79 -74.11 -45.75
C ASN A 199 -64.18 -73.50 -46.00
N PRO A 200 -64.82 -73.76 -47.15
CA PRO A 200 -66.21 -73.37 -47.39
C PRO A 200 -67.18 -74.47 -46.93
N SER A 201 -67.35 -74.68 -45.62
CA SER A 201 -68.55 -75.34 -45.06
C SER A 201 -68.65 -75.14 -43.54
N HIS A 202 -69.23 -74.01 -43.14
CA HIS A 202 -70.33 -73.92 -42.16
C HIS A 202 -70.65 -72.43 -41.94
N ALA A 203 -71.42 -71.88 -42.86
CA ALA A 203 -72.33 -70.81 -42.49
C ALA A 203 -73.54 -71.48 -41.83
N THR A 204 -73.65 -71.41 -40.51
CA THR A 204 -74.94 -71.58 -39.83
C THR A 204 -75.33 -70.25 -39.23
N SER A 205 -76.36 -69.69 -39.84
CA SER A 205 -77.37 -68.83 -39.25
C SER A 205 -77.60 -69.10 -37.76
N ASN A 206 -77.68 -68.05 -36.96
CA ASN A 206 -78.96 -67.64 -36.36
C ASN A 206 -78.80 -66.38 -35.49
N GLU A 207 -79.52 -65.36 -35.92
CA GLU A 207 -80.45 -64.53 -35.13
C GLU A 207 -80.07 -64.11 -33.71
N THR A 208 -79.96 -62.79 -33.57
CA THR A 208 -80.25 -62.01 -32.37
C THR A 208 -81.52 -62.51 -31.66
N PRO A 209 -81.54 -62.46 -30.32
CA PRO A 209 -82.70 -61.85 -29.69
C PRO A 209 -82.30 -60.76 -28.70
N ALA A 210 -82.98 -59.63 -28.83
CA ALA A 210 -83.26 -58.77 -27.69
C ALA A 210 -84.17 -59.53 -26.71
N ILE A 211 -83.99 -59.33 -25.40
CA ILE A 211 -85.04 -59.11 -24.38
C ILE A 211 -84.38 -58.72 -23.05
N GLU A 212 -85.04 -57.78 -22.38
CA GLU A 212 -84.81 -57.22 -21.04
C GLU A 212 -84.77 -58.25 -19.90
N LEU A 213 -83.77 -58.15 -19.02
CA LEU A 213 -83.81 -57.88 -17.57
C LEU A 213 -82.44 -58.20 -16.93
#